data_AF-V9GKL8-F1
#
_entry.id   AF-V9GKL8-F1
#
_cell.length_a   1.000
_cell.length_b   1.000
_cell.length_c   1.000
_cell.angle_alpha   90.00
_cell.angle_beta   90.00
_cell.angle_gamma   90.00
#
_symmetry.space_group_name_H-M   'P 1'
#
loop_
_entity.id
_entity.type
_entity.pdbx_description
1 polymer ?
#
loop_
_entity_poly.entity_id
_entity_poly.type
_entity_poly.pdbx_seq_one_letter_code
_entity_poly.pdbx_strand_id
1 'polypeptide(L)' 'MLNQQGSPMEGLPWFKVVMNVENSDISQVKDAILRTDSGTTTGRIVNTRYSGVPTLFKGFASGNTSQSGNTPY' A
#
# COMPACT_ATOMS: atom_id res chain seq x y z
N MET A 1 27.61 -16.29 -23.80
CA MET A 1 27.41 -15.26 -22.75
C MET A 1 26.05 -15.54 -22.13
N LEU A 2 26.00 -15.93 -20.86
CA LEU A 2 24.73 -16.18 -20.16
C LEU A 2 24.11 -14.83 -19.78
N ASN A 3 22.87 -14.61 -20.21
CA ASN A 3 22.04 -13.50 -19.79
C ASN A 3 21.69 -13.67 -18.30
N GLN A 4 22.32 -12.88 -17.44
CA GLN A 4 21.88 -12.76 -16.05
C GLN A 4 20.57 -11.96 -16.03
N GLN A 5 19.45 -12.65 -16.28
CA GLN A 5 18.14 -12.20 -15.86
C GLN A 5 18.23 -12.00 -14.35
N GLY A 6 18.18 -10.74 -13.89
CA GLY A 6 18.35 -10.40 -12.48
C GLY A 6 17.44 -11.27 -11.62
N SER A 7 18.05 -12.09 -10.77
CA SER A 7 17.33 -12.93 -9.81
C SER A 7 16.39 -12.06 -8.98
N PRO A 8 15.15 -12.50 -8.71
CA PRO A 8 14.24 -11.76 -7.83
C PRO A 8 14.93 -11.51 -6.48
N MET A 9 14.92 -10.26 -6.02
CA MET A 9 15.51 -9.81 -4.76
C MET A 9 15.11 -10.76 -3.60
N GLU A 10 16.05 -11.56 -3.11
CA GLU A 10 15.84 -12.45 -1.97
C GLU A 10 15.68 -11.61 -0.70
N GLY A 11 14.48 -11.61 -0.09
CA GLY A 11 14.32 -11.12 1.29
C GLY A 11 12.95 -10.60 1.71
N LEU A 12 12.03 -10.27 0.81
CA LEU A 12 10.72 -9.71 1.16
C LEU A 12 9.58 -10.69 0.83
N PRO A 13 8.52 -10.77 1.66
CA PRO A 13 7.42 -11.71 1.42
C PRO A 13 6.77 -11.46 0.05
N TRP A 14 6.85 -12.47 -0.83
CA TRP A 14 6.35 -12.43 -2.22
C TRP A 14 4.85 -12.73 -2.35
N PHE A 15 4.19 -13.13 -1.26
CA PHE A 15 2.79 -13.50 -1.32
C PHE A 15 1.90 -12.27 -1.53
N LYS A 16 0.77 -12.51 -2.20
CA LYS A 16 -0.24 -11.48 -2.46
C LYS A 16 -1.15 -11.33 -1.23
N VAL A 17 -1.33 -10.09 -0.79
CA VAL A 17 -2.37 -9.69 0.16
C VAL A 17 -3.33 -8.73 -0.54
N VAL A 18 -4.61 -8.80 -0.17
CA VAL A 18 -5.61 -7.79 -0.55
C VAL A 18 -5.98 -7.01 0.71
N MET A 19 -5.58 -5.74 0.77
CA MET A 19 -5.83 -4.86 1.92
C MET A 19 -6.98 -3.89 1.59
N ASN A 20 -8.00 -3.83 2.44
CA ASN A 20 -9.16 -2.95 2.27
C ASN A 20 -9.44 -2.17 3.56
N VAL A 21 -9.62 -0.86 3.43
CA VAL A 21 -10.09 0.05 4.48
C VAL A 21 -11.32 0.77 3.94
N GLU A 22 -12.43 0.71 4.67
CA GLU A 22 -13.71 1.29 4.24
C GLU A 22 -14.36 2.04 5.41
N ASN A 23 -14.96 3.20 5.12
CA ASN A 23 -15.80 3.97 6.06
C ASN A 23 -15.15 4.19 7.44
N SER A 24 -13.84 4.44 7.45
CA SER A 24 -13.03 4.52 8.68
C SER A 24 -12.65 5.96 9.04
N ASP A 25 -12.17 6.14 10.27
CA ASP A 25 -11.56 7.39 10.74
C ASP A 25 -10.18 7.10 11.33
N ILE A 26 -9.12 7.61 10.68
CA ILE A 26 -7.73 7.25 10.99
C ILE A 26 -6.91 8.52 11.21
N SER A 27 -6.36 8.69 12.41
CA SER A 27 -5.59 9.89 12.75
C SER A 27 -4.24 9.62 13.40
N GLN A 28 -3.34 10.60 13.28
CA GLN A 28 -2.02 10.63 13.93
C GLN A 28 -1.16 9.40 13.60
N VAL A 29 -1.10 9.05 12.32
CA VAL A 29 -0.32 7.91 11.82
C VAL A 29 1.14 8.33 11.65
N LYS A 30 2.08 7.50 12.13
CA LYS A 30 3.52 7.82 12.08
C LYS A 30 4.17 7.56 10.72
N ASP A 31 3.62 6.66 9.90
CA ASP A 31 4.22 6.24 8.62
C ASP A 31 3.17 6.20 7.50
N ALA A 32 2.37 5.13 7.44
CA ALA A 32 1.38 4.92 6.39
C ALA A 32 0.11 4.23 6.92
N ILE A 33 -1.03 4.41 6.24
CA ILE A 33 -2.25 3.62 6.54
C ILE A 33 -2.06 2.18 6.06
N LEU A 34 -1.68 1.99 4.80
CA LEU A 34 -1.36 0.67 4.23
C LEU A 34 0.09 0.63 3.79
N ARG A 35 0.80 -0.44 4.15
CA ARG A 35 2.19 -0.68 3.77
C ARG A 35 2.40 -2.12 3.32
N THR A 36 3.14 -2.31 2.24
CA THR A 36 3.56 -3.62 1.75
C THR A 36 4.97 -3.56 1.19
N ASP A 37 5.63 -4.71 1.17
CA ASP A 37 6.90 -4.94 0.47
C ASP A 37 6.73 -5.87 -0.74
N SER A 38 5.49 -6.33 -0.99
CA SER A 38 5.13 -7.26 -2.05
C SER A 38 4.69 -6.52 -3.31
N GLY A 39 5.34 -6.82 -4.44
CA GLY A 39 4.99 -6.26 -5.75
C GLY A 39 3.62 -6.71 -6.29
N THR A 40 2.97 -7.70 -5.67
CA THR A 40 1.68 -8.25 -6.11
C THR A 40 0.51 -7.87 -5.19
N THR A 41 0.80 -7.30 -4.02
CA THR A 41 -0.21 -6.91 -3.03
C THR A 41 -0.97 -5.67 -3.48
N THR A 42 -2.28 -5.64 -3.22
CA THR A 42 -3.18 -4.55 -3.60
C THR A 42 -3.79 -3.87 -2.38
N GLY A 43 -3.92 -2.54 -2.43
CA GLY A 43 -4.47 -1.72 -1.34
C GLY A 43 -5.64 -0.86 -1.81
N ARG A 44 -6.70 -0.80 -1.01
CA ARG A 44 -7.87 0.05 -1.25
C ARG A 44 -8.29 0.79 0.01
N ILE A 45 -8.42 2.11 -0.09
CA ILE A 45 -8.92 2.97 1.01
C ILE A 45 -10.08 3.81 0.46
N VAL A 46 -11.29 3.58 0.98
CA VAL A 46 -12.50 4.27 0.51
C VAL A 46 -13.33 4.83 1.64
N ASN A 47 -14.03 5.94 1.37
CA ASN A 47 -14.94 6.61 2.29
C ASN A 47 -14.31 6.87 3.68
N THR A 48 -12.99 7.07 3.74
CA THR A 48 -12.24 7.14 4.99
C THR A 48 -11.82 8.56 5.27
N ARG A 49 -12.09 9.05 6.48
CA ARG A 49 -11.55 10.32 6.97
C ARG A 49 -10.16 10.10 7.53
N TYR A 50 -9.22 11.01 7.27
CA TYR A 50 -7.86 10.86 7.79
C TYR A 50 -7.20 12.19 8.18
N SER A 51 -6.40 12.18 9.24
CA SER A 51 -5.69 13.38 9.74
C SER A 51 -4.30 13.04 10.27
N GLY A 52 -3.32 13.92 10.02
CA GLY A 52 -1.94 13.68 10.49
C GLY A 52 -1.37 12.35 9.98
N VAL A 53 -1.53 12.07 8.67
CA VAL A 53 -1.07 10.84 8.01
C VAL A 53 -0.04 11.20 6.93
N PRO A 54 1.21 10.72 7.02
CA PRO A 54 2.26 11.05 6.04
C PRO A 54 2.00 10.49 4.63
N THR A 55 1.53 9.24 4.52
CA THR A 55 1.08 8.66 3.25
C THR A 55 -0.05 7.66 3.45
N LEU A 56 -0.94 7.55 2.47
CA LEU A 56 -2.03 6.56 2.51
C LEU A 56 -1.51 5.16 2.14
N PHE A 57 -0.61 5.07 1.16
CA PHE A 57 -0.06 3.82 0.66
C PHE A 57 1.47 3.89 0.59
N LYS A 58 2.15 2.83 1.02
CA LYS A 58 3.62 2.72 0.98
C LYS A 58 4.07 1.36 0.46
N GLY A 59 4.99 1.37 -0.49
CA GLY A 59 5.63 0.16 -1.05
C GLY A 59 4.79 -0.65 -2.03
N PHE A 60 3.61 -0.16 -2.43
CA PHE A 60 2.80 -0.78 -3.48
C PHE A 60 3.38 -0.49 -4.88
N ALA A 61 3.36 -1.49 -5.77
CA ALA A 61 3.64 -1.29 -7.18
C ALA A 61 2.61 -0.36 -7.85
N SER A 62 3.03 0.32 -8.93
CA SER A 62 2.12 1.17 -9.72
C SER A 62 0.91 0.36 -10.21
N GLY A 63 -0.30 0.92 -10.05
CA GLY A 63 -1.56 0.26 -10.41
C GLY A 63 -2.15 -0.65 -9.32
N ASN A 64 -1.44 -0.94 -8.24
CA ASN A 64 -1.93 -1.81 -7.15
C ASN A 64 -2.63 -1.05 -6.02
N THR A 65 -2.88 0.25 -6.17
CA THR A 65 -3.58 1.06 -5.16
C THR A 65 -4.83 1.71 -5.74
N SER A 66 -5.86 1.86 -4.92
CA SER A 66 -7.09 2.55 -5.28
C SER A 66 -7.65 3.33 -4.10
N GLN A 67 -8.18 4.52 -4.36
CA GLN A 67 -8.82 5.36 -3.34
C GLN A 67 -9.97 6.17 -3.91
N SER A 68 -11.02 6.36 -3.13
CA SER A 68 -12.21 7.14 -3.53
C SER A 68 -13.03 7.59 -2.31
N GLY A 69 -13.56 8.81 -2.32
CA GLY A 69 -14.45 9.30 -1.27
C GLY A 69 -13.78 9.58 0.08
N ASN A 70 -12.44 9.61 0.13
CA ASN A 70 -11.72 9.90 1.37
C ASN A 70 -11.75 11.41 1.68
N THR A 71 -11.67 11.77 2.96
CA THR A 71 -11.68 13.17 3.41
C THR A 71 -10.50 13.44 4.35
N PRO A 72 -9.47 14.20 3.93
CA PRO A 72 -8.47 14.68 4.86
C PRO A 72 -9.09 15.70 5.83
N TYR A 73 -8.65 15.72 7.09
CA TYR A 73 -9.05 16.72 8.08
C TYR A 73 -7.91 17.12 9.02
#